data_AF-A0A328FAE3-F1
#
_entry.id   AF-A0A328FAE3-F1
#
_cell.length_a   1.000
_cell.length_b   1.000
_cell.length_c   1.000
_cell.angle_alpha   90.00
_cell.angle_beta   90.00
_cell.angle_gamma   90.00
#
_symmetry.space_group_name_H-M   'P 1'
#
loop_
_entity.id
_entity.type
_entity.pdbx_description
1 polymer ?
#
loop_
_entity_poly.entity_id
_entity_poly.type
_entity_poly.pdbx_seq_one_letter_code
_entity_poly.pdbx_strand_id
1 'polypeptide(L)'
;MGGFAHRIIVLKWYNLDWTISLAYVTGRNKKLIHEAIHTYDLPIPDYAVGDVGATIYKPDKNWSNIVEWQEHIQKSWHHLGWEALKEVLQDLSFLLLQEPENQHEYKLSYYADLEIDKHSLKEDVFIALSGPPLYGQR
;
A
#
# COMPACT_ATOMS: atom_id res chain seq x y z
N MET A 1 39.02 -44.29 36.21
CA MET A 1 39.32 -43.38 35.10
C MET A 1 38.05 -43.35 34.25
N GLY A 2 37.12 -42.42 34.39
CA GLY A 2 37.24 -40.98 34.12
C GLY A 2 35.98 -40.61 33.33
N GLY A 3 34.81 -40.65 33.99
CA GLY A 3 33.53 -40.34 33.37
C GLY A 3 33.36 -38.83 33.24
N PHE A 4 33.37 -38.32 32.02
CA PHE A 4 33.03 -36.93 31.72
C PHE A 4 31.51 -36.75 31.81
N ALA A 5 31.01 -36.41 33.00
CA ALA A 5 29.70 -35.81 33.14
C ALA A 5 29.79 -34.37 32.59
N HIS A 6 29.50 -34.17 31.31
CA HIS A 6 29.20 -32.85 30.79
C HIS A 6 27.88 -32.39 31.41
N ARG A 7 27.98 -31.70 32.55
CA ARG A 7 26.88 -30.89 33.07
C ARG A 7 26.75 -29.68 32.14
N ILE A 8 25.85 -29.76 31.16
CA ILE A 8 25.33 -28.55 30.53
C ILE A 8 24.50 -27.85 31.60
N ILE A 9 25.05 -26.78 32.17
CA ILE A 9 24.27 -25.79 32.89
C ILE A 9 23.47 -25.06 31.81
N VAL A 10 22.22 -25.49 31.59
CA VAL A 10 21.26 -24.63 30.90
C VAL A 10 20.89 -23.55 31.92
N LEU A 11 21.67 -22.47 31.91
CA LEU A 11 21.26 -21.23 32.54
C LEU A 11 19.87 -20.91 31.98
N LYS A 12 18.89 -20.71 32.87
CA LYS A 12 17.58 -20.14 32.55
C LYS A 12 17.76 -19.06 31.49
N TRP A 13 17.41 -19.38 30.25
CA TRP A 13 17.31 -18.39 29.19
C TRP A 13 16.16 -17.49 29.60
N TYR A 14 16.50 -16.23 29.88
CA TYR A 14 15.57 -15.17 30.19
C TYR A 14 14.39 -15.22 29.22
N ASN A 15 13.16 -15.14 29.75
CA ASN A 15 11.96 -14.82 28.98
C ASN A 15 12.26 -13.57 28.15
N LEU A 16 12.54 -13.77 26.86
CA LEU A 16 12.49 -12.69 25.91
C LEU A 16 11.05 -12.65 25.42
N ASP A 17 10.25 -11.79 26.03
CA ASP A 17 8.89 -11.46 25.63
C ASP A 17 8.90 -10.70 24.30
N TRP A 18 9.29 -11.37 23.20
CA TRP A 18 9.15 -10.78 21.88
C TRP A 18 7.68 -10.82 21.50
N THR A 19 7.00 -9.68 21.60
CA THR A 19 5.70 -9.48 20.96
C THR A 19 5.90 -9.44 19.46
N ILE A 20 5.30 -10.38 18.73
CA ILE A 20 5.24 -10.39 17.27
C ILE A 20 4.00 -9.63 16.84
N SER A 21 4.14 -8.73 15.86
CA SER A 21 3.00 -8.07 15.22
C SER A 21 2.79 -8.59 13.80
N LEU A 22 1.53 -8.79 13.42
CA LEU A 22 1.09 -9.19 12.10
C LEU A 22 0.66 -7.96 11.30
N ALA A 23 1.24 -7.77 10.11
CA ALA A 23 0.80 -6.76 9.17
C ALA A 23 0.48 -7.38 7.80
N TYR A 24 -0.66 -7.01 7.21
CA TYR A 24 -0.95 -7.31 5.82
C TYR A 24 -0.51 -6.17 4.92
N VAL A 25 0.18 -6.48 3.82
CA VAL A 25 0.65 -5.48 2.83
C VAL A 25 0.18 -5.91 1.45
N THR A 26 -0.69 -5.12 0.82
CA THR A 26 -1.39 -5.54 -0.39
C THR A 26 -1.86 -4.37 -1.25
N GLY A 27 -2.09 -4.64 -2.55
CA GLY A 27 -2.75 -3.71 -3.47
C GLY A 27 -4.27 -3.66 -3.31
N ARG A 28 -4.84 -4.54 -2.48
CA ARG A 28 -6.28 -4.61 -2.20
C ARG A 28 -6.74 -3.39 -1.40
N ASN A 29 -7.95 -2.91 -1.72
CA ASN A 29 -8.65 -1.95 -0.88
C ASN A 29 -9.17 -2.61 0.40
N LYS A 30 -9.65 -1.82 1.37
CA LYS A 30 -10.18 -2.32 2.66
C LYS A 30 -11.22 -3.44 2.49
N LYS A 31 -12.17 -3.30 1.57
CA LYS A 31 -13.24 -4.30 1.34
C LYS A 31 -12.63 -5.66 0.94
N LEU A 32 -11.70 -5.66 -0.01
CA LEU A 32 -11.03 -6.86 -0.50
C LEU A 32 -10.08 -7.48 0.55
N ILE A 33 -9.56 -6.68 1.49
CA ILE A 33 -8.83 -7.19 2.66
C ILE A 33 -9.77 -7.96 3.58
N HIS A 34 -10.93 -7.37 3.93
CA HIS A 34 -11.94 -8.06 4.75
C HIS A 34 -12.45 -9.34 4.09
N GLU A 35 -12.70 -9.31 2.78
CA GLU A 35 -13.12 -10.49 2.03
C GLU A 35 -12.05 -11.59 2.07
N ALA A 36 -10.77 -11.24 1.99
CA ALA A 36 -9.67 -12.20 2.11
C ALA A 36 -9.64 -12.87 3.48
N ILE A 37 -9.74 -12.06 4.54
CA ILE A 37 -9.76 -12.53 5.93
C ILE A 37 -10.87 -13.55 6.12
N HIS A 38 -12.07 -13.23 5.66
CA HIS A 38 -13.22 -14.12 5.77
C HIS A 38 -13.08 -15.38 4.89
N THR A 39 -12.68 -15.22 3.63
CA THR A 39 -12.64 -16.32 2.65
C THR A 39 -11.59 -17.37 2.99
N TYR A 40 -10.45 -16.93 3.50
CA TYR A 40 -9.30 -17.79 3.77
C TYR A 40 -9.06 -18.03 5.27
N ASP A 41 -10.01 -17.64 6.12
CA ASP A 41 -9.93 -17.76 7.59
C ASP A 41 -8.60 -17.22 8.15
N LEU A 42 -8.20 -16.04 7.66
CA LEU A 42 -6.94 -15.43 8.06
C LEU A 42 -7.09 -14.72 9.40
N PRO A 43 -6.04 -14.69 10.24
CA PRO A 43 -6.08 -13.93 11.49
C PRO A 43 -6.29 -12.43 11.24
N ILE A 44 -6.96 -11.75 12.17
CA ILE A 44 -7.03 -10.27 12.12
C ILE A 44 -5.62 -9.72 12.37
N PRO A 45 -5.07 -8.89 11.47
CA PRO A 45 -3.73 -8.35 11.66
C PRO A 45 -3.75 -7.21 12.68
N ASP A 46 -2.58 -6.85 13.22
CA ASP A 46 -2.40 -5.63 14.01
C ASP A 46 -2.46 -4.38 13.12
N TYR A 47 -2.06 -4.53 11.86
CA TYR A 47 -2.06 -3.47 10.85
C TYR A 47 -2.43 -4.02 9.47
N ALA A 48 -3.08 -3.20 8.64
CA ALA A 48 -3.28 -3.52 7.23
C ALA A 48 -2.89 -2.33 6.35
N VAL A 49 -1.95 -2.56 5.45
CA VAL A 49 -1.51 -1.62 4.42
C VAL A 49 -2.24 -1.99 3.12
N GLY A 50 -3.18 -1.13 2.72
CA GLY A 50 -3.99 -1.29 1.52
C GLY A 50 -3.53 -0.38 0.39
N ASP A 51 -4.19 -0.51 -0.76
CA ASP A 51 -4.08 0.44 -1.88
C ASP A 51 -2.63 0.70 -2.31
N VAL A 52 -1.81 -0.37 -2.32
CA VAL A 52 -0.39 -0.33 -2.70
C VAL A 52 0.42 0.61 -1.79
N GLY A 53 0.01 0.75 -0.54
CA GLY A 53 0.67 1.62 0.44
C GLY A 53 -0.02 2.96 0.66
N ALA A 54 -1.03 3.34 -0.14
CA ALA A 54 -1.71 4.63 0.05
C ALA A 54 -2.51 4.72 1.36
N THR A 55 -2.89 3.58 1.94
CA THR A 55 -3.68 3.51 3.17
C THR A 55 -3.05 2.58 4.20
N ILE A 56 -3.12 2.96 5.47
CA ILE A 56 -2.76 2.10 6.60
C ILE A 56 -3.92 2.11 7.59
N TYR A 57 -4.45 0.93 7.88
CA TYR A 57 -5.55 0.68 8.79
C TYR A 57 -5.06 0.08 10.10
N LYS A 58 -5.78 0.42 11.18
CA LYS A 58 -5.66 -0.17 12.52
C LYS A 58 -6.92 -0.95 12.87
N PRO A 59 -6.91 -2.30 12.74
CA PRO A 59 -8.10 -3.13 13.01
C PRO A 59 -8.63 -3.00 14.44
N ASP A 60 -7.76 -2.83 15.43
CA ASP A 60 -8.10 -2.58 16.84
C ASP A 60 -8.93 -1.30 17.05
N LYS A 61 -8.86 -0.35 16.11
CA LYS A 61 -9.61 0.91 16.09
C LYS A 61 -10.65 0.94 14.97
N ASN A 62 -11.47 -0.11 14.87
CA ASN A 62 -12.55 -0.22 13.89
C ASN A 62 -12.08 -0.03 12.43
N TRP A 63 -10.86 -0.48 12.12
CA TRP A 63 -10.28 -0.32 10.79
C TRP A 63 -10.20 1.14 10.33
N SER A 64 -9.92 2.05 11.26
CA SER A 64 -9.65 3.46 10.97
C SER A 64 -8.29 3.65 10.31
N ASN A 65 -8.19 4.66 9.45
CA ASN A 65 -6.93 5.09 8.86
C ASN A 65 -6.01 5.67 9.92
N ILE A 66 -4.70 5.45 9.79
CA ILE A 66 -3.68 6.20 10.53
C ILE A 66 -3.60 7.62 9.94
N VAL A 67 -4.00 8.61 10.72
CA VAL A 67 -4.09 10.01 10.29
C VAL A 67 -2.74 10.55 9.83
N GLU A 68 -1.68 10.27 10.59
CA GLU A 68 -0.32 10.74 10.30
C GLU A 68 0.18 10.21 8.94
N TRP A 69 -0.24 9.01 8.56
CA TRP A 69 0.07 8.45 7.24
C TRP A 69 -0.74 9.13 6.13
N GLN A 70 -2.03 9.39 6.36
CA GLN A 70 -2.86 10.10 5.39
C GLN A 70 -2.32 11.51 5.11
N GLU A 71 -1.93 12.25 6.15
CA GLU A 71 -1.30 13.56 6.00
C GLU A 71 0.04 13.50 5.24
N HIS A 72 0.83 12.46 5.47
CA HIS A 72 2.09 12.25 4.74
C HIS A 72 1.83 12.02 3.24
N ILE A 73 0.95 11.09 2.90
CA ILE A 73 0.59 10.77 1.52
C ILE A 73 -0.02 11.98 0.82
N GLN A 74 -0.94 12.68 1.47
CA GLN A 74 -1.57 13.88 0.91
C GLN A 74 -0.54 14.94 0.50
N LYS A 75 0.48 15.18 1.33
CA LYS A 75 1.57 16.12 1.01
C LYS A 75 2.39 15.65 -0.19
N SER A 76 2.70 14.36 -0.27
CA SER A 76 3.40 13.76 -1.43
C SER A 76 2.60 13.85 -2.73
N TRP A 77 1.27 13.94 -2.63
CA TRP A 77 0.36 14.13 -3.77
C TRP A 77 0.08 15.61 -4.06
N HIS A 78 0.78 16.56 -3.41
CA HIS A 78 0.53 18.00 -3.54
C HIS A 78 -0.93 18.40 -3.28
N HIS A 79 -1.62 17.66 -2.40
CA HIS A 79 -3.06 17.81 -2.13
C HIS A 79 -3.97 17.55 -3.33
N LEU A 80 -3.45 16.95 -4.40
CA LEU A 80 -4.24 16.51 -5.55
C LEU A 80 -4.84 15.13 -5.27
N GLY A 81 -6.08 14.94 -5.70
CA GLY A 81 -6.73 13.64 -5.77
C GLY A 81 -6.50 12.95 -7.12
N TRP A 82 -6.88 11.68 -7.21
CA TRP A 82 -6.81 10.91 -8.44
C TRP A 82 -7.57 11.55 -9.62
N GLU A 83 -8.65 12.30 -9.37
CA GLU A 83 -9.42 12.99 -10.41
C GLU A 83 -8.59 14.06 -11.12
N ALA A 84 -7.85 14.87 -10.35
CA ALA A 84 -6.99 15.91 -10.92
C ALA A 84 -5.84 15.31 -11.74
N LEU A 85 -5.23 14.22 -11.25
CA LEU A 85 -4.20 13.51 -12.01
C LEU A 85 -4.76 12.80 -13.25
N LYS A 86 -6.02 12.35 -13.20
CA LYS A 86 -6.70 11.78 -14.37
C LYS A 86 -6.82 12.80 -15.50
N GLU A 87 -7.13 14.06 -15.17
CA GLU A 87 -7.18 15.14 -16.18
C GLU A 87 -5.80 15.39 -16.81
N VAL A 88 -4.72 15.32 -16.03
CA VAL A 88 -3.35 15.45 -16.56
C VAL A 88 -3.00 14.32 -17.53
N LEU A 89 -3.48 13.11 -17.29
CA LEU A 89 -3.16 11.93 -18.09
C LEU A 89 -4.18 11.65 -19.22
N GLN A 90 -5.19 12.51 -19.41
CA GLN A 90 -6.30 12.24 -20.34
C GLN A 90 -5.87 12.05 -21.80
N ASP A 91 -4.75 12.66 -22.21
CA ASP A 91 -4.25 12.61 -23.58
C ASP A 91 -3.45 11.32 -23.87
N LEU A 92 -3.11 10.55 -22.83
CA LEU A 92 -2.40 9.27 -22.98
C LEU A 92 -3.39 8.15 -23.34
N SER A 93 -3.80 8.11 -24.62
CA SER A 93 -4.81 7.17 -25.14
C SER A 93 -4.49 5.67 -24.95
N PHE A 94 -3.24 5.31 -24.67
CA PHE A 94 -2.83 3.94 -24.35
C PHE A 94 -3.12 3.53 -22.89
N LEU A 95 -3.59 4.46 -22.06
CA LEU A 95 -4.04 4.19 -20.69
C LEU A 95 -5.56 4.06 -20.64
N LEU A 96 -6.04 2.91 -20.17
CA LEU A 96 -7.46 2.66 -19.94
C LEU A 96 -7.77 2.76 -18.44
N LEU A 97 -8.58 3.73 -18.02
CA LEU A 97 -8.90 3.92 -16.61
C LEU A 97 -9.58 2.68 -16.02
N GLN A 98 -9.10 2.20 -14.87
CA GLN A 98 -9.77 1.11 -14.14
C GLN A 98 -11.07 1.59 -13.49
N GLU A 99 -11.91 0.64 -13.10
CA GLU A 99 -13.21 0.87 -12.47
C GLU A 99 -13.10 1.75 -11.21
N PRO A 100 -14.16 2.52 -10.86
CA PRO A 100 -14.13 3.42 -9.70
C PRO A 100 -13.72 2.75 -8.38
N GLU A 101 -14.06 1.47 -8.20
CA GLU A 101 -13.74 0.69 -7.00
C GLU A 101 -12.23 0.40 -6.86
N ASN A 102 -11.47 0.55 -7.95
CA ASN A 102 -10.02 0.39 -7.99
C ASN A 102 -9.26 1.71 -7.80
N GLN A 103 -9.97 2.84 -7.79
CA GLN A 103 -9.45 4.17 -7.50
C GLN A 103 -9.51 4.46 -5.99
N HIS A 104 -8.58 5.29 -5.50
CA HIS A 104 -8.61 5.81 -4.14
C HIS A 104 -8.15 7.27 -4.17
N GLU A 105 -8.42 8.04 -3.11
CA GLU A 105 -8.07 9.46 -3.00
C GLU A 105 -6.63 9.76 -3.48
N TYR A 106 -5.68 8.91 -3.08
CA TYR A 106 -4.27 8.98 -3.43
C TYR A 106 -3.78 7.72 -4.17
N LYS A 107 -4.62 7.21 -5.09
CA LYS A 107 -4.29 6.10 -6.00
C LYS A 107 -5.08 6.22 -7.29
N LEU A 108 -4.36 6.36 -8.40
CA LEU A 108 -4.92 6.39 -9.75
C LEU A 108 -4.43 5.17 -10.53
N SER A 109 -5.35 4.30 -10.94
CA SER A 109 -5.06 3.00 -11.57
C SER A 109 -5.55 2.95 -13.01
N TYR A 110 -4.69 2.46 -13.90
CA TYR A 110 -4.98 2.23 -15.32
C TYR A 110 -4.64 0.78 -15.71
N TYR A 111 -5.25 0.32 -16.79
CA TYR A 111 -4.76 -0.78 -17.62
C TYR A 111 -3.95 -0.21 -18.79
N ALA A 112 -3.01 -1.00 -19.29
CA ALA A 112 -2.27 -0.75 -20.52
C ALA A 112 -2.09 -2.08 -21.27
N ASP A 113 -1.77 -2.02 -22.56
CA ASP A 113 -1.46 -3.21 -23.35
C ASP A 113 -0.27 -3.98 -22.74
N LEU A 114 -0.31 -5.31 -22.76
CA LEU A 114 0.75 -6.16 -22.24
C LEU A 114 2.04 -6.04 -23.06
N GLU A 115 1.91 -5.75 -24.36
CA GLU A 115 3.01 -5.62 -25.31
C GLU A 115 3.56 -4.20 -25.39
N ILE A 116 3.00 -3.24 -24.62
CA ILE A 116 3.48 -1.86 -24.63
C ILE A 116 4.92 -1.80 -24.12
N ASP A 117 5.73 -0.94 -24.76
CA ASP A 117 7.06 -0.65 -24.26
C ASP A 117 6.95 0.02 -22.88
N LYS A 118 7.43 -0.69 -21.84
CA LYS A 118 7.34 -0.26 -20.45
C LYS A 118 8.21 0.96 -20.15
N HIS A 119 9.26 1.20 -20.93
CA HIS A 119 10.14 2.35 -20.72
C HIS A 119 9.46 3.61 -21.24
N SER A 120 9.00 3.58 -22.51
CA SER A 120 8.24 4.68 -23.12
C SER A 120 6.97 5.00 -22.33
N LEU A 121 6.20 3.98 -21.90
CA LEU A 121 5.02 4.20 -21.06
C LEU A 121 5.37 5.00 -19.79
N LYS A 122 6.45 4.62 -19.09
CA LYS A 122 6.85 5.30 -17.85
C LYS A 122 7.34 6.72 -18.12
N GLU A 123 8.06 6.90 -19.22
CA GLU A 123 8.59 8.21 -19.63
C GLU A 123 7.45 9.17 -20.00
N ASP A 124 6.49 8.74 -20.82
CA ASP A 124 5.32 9.55 -21.21
C ASP A 124 4.47 9.95 -20.00
N VAL A 125 4.21 8.99 -19.09
CA VAL A 125 3.49 9.27 -17.83
C VAL A 125 4.29 10.24 -16.95
N PHE A 126 5.61 10.04 -16.83
CA PHE A 126 6.46 10.92 -16.04
C PHE A 126 6.48 12.34 -16.61
N ILE A 127 6.60 12.49 -17.93
CA ILE A 127 6.58 13.79 -18.62
C ILE A 127 5.26 14.50 -18.38
N ALA A 128 4.12 13.80 -18.56
CA ALA A 128 2.80 14.37 -18.33
C ALA A 128 2.63 14.86 -16.89
N LEU A 129 3.05 14.06 -15.89
CA LEU A 129 2.99 14.43 -14.47
C LEU A 129 4.02 15.49 -14.05
N SER A 130 5.08 15.69 -14.84
CA SER A 130 6.13 16.70 -14.59
C SER A 130 5.86 18.05 -15.25
N GLY A 131 4.76 18.17 -16.02
CA GLY A 131 4.32 19.41 -16.63
C GLY A 131 4.01 20.51 -15.60
N PRO A 132 3.88 21.79 -16.01
CA PRO A 132 3.56 22.86 -15.08
C PRO A 132 2.26 22.53 -14.34
N PRO A 133 2.19 22.72 -13.01
CA PRO A 133 1.03 22.35 -12.24
C PRO A 133 -0.20 23.08 -12.77
N LEU A 134 -1.38 22.44 -12.68
CA LEU A 134 -2.69 22.99 -12.99
C LEU A 134 -3.07 24.13 -12.01
N TYR A 135 -2.22 25.14 -11.86
CA TYR A 135 -2.54 26.42 -11.23
C TYR A 135 -2.85 27.41 -12.36
N GLY A 136 -4.09 27.43 -12.85
CA GLY A 136 -4.46 28.46 -13.82
C GLY A 136 -5.72 28.28 -14.67
N GLN A 137 -6.60 27.31 -14.38
CA GLN A 137 -7.92 27.27 -15.01
C GLN A 137 -9.03 27.16 -13.96
N ARG A 138 -9.36 28.30 -13.36
CA ARG A 138 -10.67 28.62 -12.79
C ARG A 138 -10.99 30.07 -13.12
#